data_AF-A0A9E0AUZ5-F1
#
_entry.id   AF-A0A9E0AUZ5-F1
#
_cell.length_a   1.000
_cell.length_b   1.000
_cell.length_c   1.000
_cell.angle_alpha   90.00
_cell.angle_beta   90.00
_cell.angle_gamma   90.00
#
_symmetry.space_group_name_H-M   'P 1'
#
loop_
_entity.id
_entity.type
_entity.pdbx_description
1 polymer ?
#
loop_
_entity_poly.entity_id
_entity_poly.type
_entity_poly.pdbx_seq_one_letter_code
_entity_poly.pdbx_strand_id
1 'polypeptide(L)'
;MQYEKAYMFLMPKLEKDLPSWLTYHNAQHTKNVIEAAEHLAVTENISGRDLVILKTAALFHDSGFLENHQRHEELSCQFAKKYLPDYEYNDEEIELICSMIMATRLPQTPKEELAKYLCDADLYYLGTEEYDSYAKKLFAEFKKTGFVKTNAEWQIKQADFLATHNYFTPTARGERDSLKKKVLQKIKSSVKTIQSHSHRQSLRESVQDTIFIVCGVILASLALKGFLVPNHFFDGGVTGLSLLVHEIYHFNLAIVIVLFNLPLIIISYFSVGKVFAFKTFISVILLGIALVLVPNLALTEDKLLISIFGGVFLGVGVGLVMRAGAALDGIEVLALYTLKRTSFTITEIIMGINIFIFTIAAMRFGVETALYSILTYFAATRSIDYVVEGLQAYTGVTIISGESEAIKYELVNKLGRGITVYKGERGFLPGNFDVSADCDIIFTVISRLELRKLNNLVHDVDPKAFVFASTIKEASGGIIKRRHKH
;
A
#
# COMPACT_ATOMS: atom_id res chain seq x y z
N MET A 1 -41.04 19.90 25.44
CA MET A 1 -40.54 19.52 24.11
C MET A 1 -41.58 19.78 23.03
N GLN A 2 -41.32 20.74 22.15
CA GLN A 2 -42.20 21.13 21.04
C GLN A 2 -41.63 20.66 19.70
N TYR A 3 -41.59 19.34 19.47
CA TYR A 3 -40.97 18.72 18.29
C TYR A 3 -41.46 19.29 16.95
N GLU A 4 -42.78 19.46 16.77
CA GLU A 4 -43.35 19.97 15.51
C GLU A 4 -42.82 21.38 15.17
N LYS A 5 -42.60 22.23 16.18
CA LYS A 5 -42.02 23.55 15.95
C LYS A 5 -40.54 23.49 15.61
N ALA A 6 -39.78 22.59 16.25
CA ALA A 6 -38.38 22.36 15.92
C ALA A 6 -38.22 21.80 14.48
N TYR A 7 -39.12 20.90 14.08
CA TYR A 7 -39.20 20.37 12.71
C TYR A 7 -39.47 21.47 11.68
N MET A 8 -40.50 22.29 11.93
CA MET A 8 -40.86 23.42 11.05
C MET A 8 -39.78 24.50 10.99
N PHE A 9 -38.87 24.56 11.96
CA PHE A 9 -37.71 25.44 11.95
C PHE A 9 -36.55 24.87 11.12
N LEU A 10 -36.13 23.63 11.39
CA LEU A 10 -34.91 23.08 10.83
C LEU A 10 -35.09 22.55 9.40
N MET A 11 -36.22 21.92 9.09
CA MET A 11 -36.40 21.29 7.77
C MET A 11 -36.33 22.27 6.60
N PRO A 12 -37.01 23.44 6.63
CA PRO A 12 -36.87 24.44 5.57
C PRO A 12 -35.43 24.97 5.45
N LYS A 13 -34.70 25.01 6.56
CA LYS A 13 -33.29 25.45 6.59
C LYS A 13 -32.40 24.43 5.89
N LEU A 14 -32.57 23.13 6.16
CA LEU A 14 -31.84 22.07 5.46
C LEU A 14 -32.16 22.05 3.95
N GLU A 15 -33.42 22.30 3.57
CA GLU A 15 -33.83 22.35 2.16
C GLU A 15 -33.21 23.51 1.38
N LYS A 16 -33.00 24.66 2.03
CA LYS A 16 -32.54 25.89 1.39
C LYS A 16 -31.03 26.16 1.52
N ASP A 17 -30.47 25.88 2.68
CA ASP A 17 -29.14 26.39 3.06
C ASP A 17 -28.04 25.32 2.92
N LEU A 18 -28.39 24.04 2.71
CA LEU A 18 -27.39 23.00 2.48
C LEU A 18 -26.70 23.17 1.11
N PRO A 19 -25.38 22.95 1.02
CA PRO A 19 -24.68 22.99 -0.25
C PRO A 19 -25.27 22.04 -1.28
N SER A 20 -25.51 22.53 -2.51
CA SER A 20 -26.16 21.76 -3.59
C SER A 20 -25.38 20.51 -4.05
N TRP A 21 -24.13 20.36 -3.63
CA TRP A 21 -23.32 19.18 -3.93
C TRP A 21 -23.55 18.01 -2.96
N LEU A 22 -24.26 18.23 -1.84
CA LEU A 22 -24.68 17.18 -0.90
C LEU A 22 -25.89 16.42 -1.46
N THR A 23 -25.62 15.47 -2.35
CA THR A 23 -26.68 14.67 -3.02
C THR A 23 -27.28 13.55 -2.16
N TYR A 24 -26.61 13.14 -1.09
CA TYR A 24 -27.03 12.18 -0.08
C TYR A 24 -27.40 12.88 1.23
N HIS A 25 -26.48 13.62 1.88
CA HIS A 25 -26.71 14.29 3.16
C HIS A 25 -27.53 15.57 2.97
N ASN A 26 -28.82 15.42 2.67
CA ASN A 26 -29.78 16.49 2.43
C ASN A 26 -31.07 16.33 3.24
N ALA A 27 -31.96 17.30 3.14
CA ALA A 27 -33.24 17.28 3.85
C ALA A 27 -34.07 16.00 3.60
N GLN A 28 -33.97 15.38 2.41
CA GLN A 28 -34.69 14.13 2.17
C GLN A 28 -34.07 12.97 2.96
N HIS A 29 -32.74 12.90 3.07
CA HIS A 29 -32.08 11.93 3.96
C HIS A 29 -32.53 12.11 5.40
N THR A 30 -32.55 13.34 5.91
CA THR A 30 -33.06 13.62 7.28
C THR A 30 -34.50 13.13 7.47
N LYS A 31 -35.40 13.36 6.51
CA LYS A 31 -36.79 12.83 6.57
C LYS A 31 -36.79 11.31 6.64
N ASN A 32 -36.01 10.64 5.81
CA ASN A 32 -35.92 9.19 5.79
C ASN A 32 -35.38 8.61 7.11
N VAL A 33 -34.39 9.26 7.73
CA VAL A 33 -33.85 8.85 9.03
C VAL A 33 -34.88 9.02 10.14
N ILE A 34 -35.66 10.11 10.13
CA ILE A 34 -36.77 10.31 11.08
C ILE A 34 -37.81 9.19 10.94
N GLU A 35 -38.24 8.90 9.70
CA GLU A 35 -39.23 7.86 9.41
C GLU A 35 -38.73 6.47 9.82
N ALA A 36 -37.46 6.14 9.52
CA ALA A 36 -36.85 4.88 9.90
C ALA A 36 -36.69 4.76 11.43
N ALA A 37 -36.28 5.82 12.11
CA ALA A 37 -36.14 5.84 13.56
C ALA A 37 -37.51 5.64 14.26
N GLU A 38 -38.56 6.31 13.75
CA GLU A 38 -39.93 6.14 14.25
C GLU A 38 -40.45 4.72 14.02
N HIS A 39 -40.24 4.14 12.83
CA HIS A 39 -40.62 2.76 12.51
C HIS A 39 -39.96 1.75 13.45
N LEU A 40 -38.63 1.84 13.60
CA LEU A 40 -37.86 0.94 14.47
C LEU A 40 -38.32 1.06 15.93
N ALA A 41 -38.48 2.28 16.42
CA ALA A 41 -38.90 2.55 17.79
C ALA A 41 -40.32 2.05 18.09
N VAL A 42 -41.29 2.39 17.24
CA VAL A 42 -42.70 1.99 17.44
C VAL A 42 -42.87 0.47 17.36
N THR A 43 -42.14 -0.19 16.45
CA THR A 43 -42.17 -1.66 16.33
C THR A 43 -41.66 -2.35 17.59
N GLU A 44 -40.70 -1.74 18.30
CA GLU A 44 -40.17 -2.24 19.57
C GLU A 44 -40.86 -1.65 20.82
N ASN A 45 -42.04 -1.05 20.63
CA ASN A 45 -42.88 -0.44 21.68
C ASN A 45 -42.26 0.76 22.41
N ILE A 46 -41.31 1.46 21.80
CA ILE A 46 -40.84 2.75 22.30
C ILE A 46 -41.86 3.83 21.91
N SER A 47 -42.33 4.58 22.91
CA SER A 47 -43.39 5.58 22.74
C SER A 47 -43.22 6.76 23.68
N GLY A 48 -44.08 7.77 23.56
CA GLY A 48 -44.10 8.92 24.46
C GLY A 48 -42.83 9.77 24.37
N ARG A 49 -42.23 10.08 25.52
CA ARG A 49 -41.08 10.98 25.65
C ARG A 49 -39.87 10.51 24.83
N ASP A 50 -39.54 9.22 24.91
CA ASP A 50 -38.36 8.64 24.29
C ASP A 50 -38.45 8.68 22.75
N LEU A 51 -39.64 8.45 22.20
CA LEU A 51 -39.87 8.57 20.77
C LEU A 51 -39.66 10.01 20.28
N VAL A 52 -40.13 11.00 21.04
CA VAL A 52 -39.93 12.42 20.70
C VAL A 52 -38.44 12.77 20.75
N ILE A 53 -37.70 12.30 21.77
CA ILE A 53 -36.26 12.50 21.90
C ILE A 53 -35.51 11.88 20.71
N LEU A 54 -35.84 10.63 20.35
CA LEU A 54 -35.23 9.94 19.21
C LEU A 54 -35.51 10.66 17.88
N LYS A 55 -36.76 11.04 17.61
CA LYS A 55 -37.13 11.81 16.41
C LYS A 55 -36.42 13.16 16.36
N THR A 56 -36.23 13.81 17.51
CA THR A 56 -35.48 15.06 17.59
C THR A 56 -34.00 14.84 17.27
N ALA A 57 -33.39 13.78 17.78
CA ALA A 57 -32.01 13.45 17.43
C ALA A 57 -31.84 13.11 15.95
N ALA A 58 -32.78 12.35 15.37
CA ALA A 58 -32.84 12.09 13.92
C ALA A 58 -33.01 13.38 13.10
N LEU A 59 -33.79 14.34 13.58
CA LEU A 59 -33.95 15.64 12.91
C LEU A 59 -32.64 16.45 12.90
N PHE A 60 -31.85 16.39 13.96
CA PHE A 60 -30.64 17.22 14.12
C PHE A 60 -29.32 16.54 13.72
N HIS A 61 -29.27 15.21 13.50
CA HIS A 61 -28.01 14.46 13.35
C HIS A 61 -27.06 15.03 12.28
N ASP A 62 -27.60 15.50 11.16
CA ASP A 62 -26.85 16.05 10.03
C ASP A 62 -26.88 17.59 9.94
N SER A 63 -27.44 18.27 10.94
CA SER A 63 -27.54 19.74 10.93
C SER A 63 -26.18 20.45 10.84
N GLY A 64 -25.09 19.82 11.30
CA GLY A 64 -23.72 20.31 11.20
C GLY A 64 -23.21 20.48 9.76
N PHE A 65 -23.79 19.78 8.77
CA PHE A 65 -23.46 19.97 7.36
C PHE A 65 -23.80 21.38 6.83
N LEU A 66 -24.64 22.14 7.54
CA LEU A 66 -24.88 23.56 7.25
C LEU A 66 -23.63 24.43 7.47
N GLU A 67 -22.70 23.99 8.30
CA GLU A 67 -21.48 24.72 8.62
C GLU A 67 -20.24 24.05 8.03
N ASN A 68 -20.03 22.77 8.31
CA ASN A 68 -18.87 22.01 7.84
C ASN A 68 -19.16 20.52 7.76
N HIS A 69 -18.62 19.86 6.73
CA HIS A 69 -18.69 18.41 6.58
C HIS A 69 -17.71 17.68 7.51
N GLN A 70 -16.60 18.32 7.90
CA GLN A 70 -15.64 17.75 8.85
C GLN A 70 -16.17 17.98 10.26
N ARG A 71 -16.32 16.89 11.04
CA ARG A 71 -16.84 16.92 12.41
C ARG A 71 -18.31 17.35 12.51
N HIS A 72 -19.12 17.00 11.51
CA HIS A 72 -20.52 17.42 11.40
C HIS A 72 -21.36 16.95 12.61
N GLU A 73 -21.10 15.79 13.20
CA GLU A 73 -21.84 15.29 14.37
C GLU A 73 -21.65 16.22 15.60
N GLU A 74 -20.43 16.72 15.78
CA GLU A 74 -20.09 17.63 16.88
C GLU A 74 -20.71 19.01 16.67
N LEU A 75 -20.74 19.48 15.41
CA LEU A 75 -21.43 20.70 15.02
C LEU A 75 -22.95 20.56 15.13
N SER A 76 -23.51 19.41 14.79
CA SER A 76 -24.93 19.09 14.99
C SER A 76 -25.31 19.16 16.47
N CYS A 77 -24.44 18.68 17.36
CA CYS A 77 -24.64 18.82 18.81
C CYS A 77 -24.61 20.28 19.26
N GLN A 78 -23.67 21.09 18.76
CA GLN A 78 -23.61 22.53 19.05
C GLN A 78 -24.87 23.24 18.54
N PHE A 79 -25.34 22.87 17.36
CA PHE A 79 -26.55 23.40 16.76
C PHE A 79 -27.79 23.02 17.59
N ALA A 80 -27.89 21.76 18.02
CA ALA A 80 -28.95 21.28 18.90
C ALA A 80 -28.95 22.03 20.25
N LYS A 81 -27.79 22.15 20.91
CA LYS A 81 -27.65 22.90 22.18
C LYS A 81 -28.04 24.36 22.06
N LYS A 82 -27.84 24.97 20.89
CA LYS A 82 -28.17 26.37 20.64
C LYS A 82 -29.67 26.60 20.45
N TYR A 83 -30.37 25.70 19.74
CA TYR A 83 -31.75 25.97 19.29
C TYR A 83 -32.83 25.17 20.04
N LEU A 84 -32.52 23.98 20.57
CA LEU A 84 -33.52 23.18 21.29
C LEU A 84 -34.09 23.82 22.56
N PRO A 85 -33.37 24.68 23.32
CA PRO A 85 -33.94 25.38 24.48
C PRO A 85 -35.17 26.22 24.11
N ASP A 86 -35.20 26.83 22.92
CA ASP A 86 -36.32 27.64 22.43
C ASP A 86 -37.62 26.82 22.18
N TYR A 87 -37.51 25.49 22.17
CA TYR A 87 -38.60 24.55 21.95
C TYR A 87 -38.92 23.71 23.20
N GLU A 88 -38.62 24.22 24.39
CA GLU A 88 -38.93 23.61 25.69
C GLU A 88 -38.26 22.23 25.88
N TYR A 89 -37.03 22.07 25.39
CA TYR A 89 -36.17 20.94 25.75
C TYR A 89 -35.30 21.35 26.94
N ASN A 90 -35.18 20.48 27.94
CA ASN A 90 -34.25 20.70 29.07
C ASN A 90 -32.84 20.18 28.74
N ASP A 91 -31.86 20.56 29.58
CA ASP A 91 -30.46 20.22 29.35
C ASP A 91 -30.20 18.70 29.33
N GLU A 92 -30.90 17.92 30.16
CA GLU A 92 -30.77 16.45 30.18
C GLU A 92 -31.23 15.82 28.86
N GLU A 93 -32.35 16.30 28.31
CA GLU A 93 -32.86 15.87 27.00
C GLU A 93 -31.90 16.24 25.88
N ILE A 94 -31.33 17.44 25.92
CA ILE A 94 -30.39 17.92 24.91
C ILE A 94 -29.09 17.12 24.95
N GLU A 95 -28.55 16.80 26.13
CA GLU A 95 -27.36 15.95 26.25
C GLU A 95 -27.63 14.53 25.76
N LEU A 96 -28.82 13.96 26.02
CA LEU A 96 -29.22 12.67 25.47
C LEU A 96 -29.36 12.72 23.94
N ILE A 97 -29.89 13.80 23.38
CA ILE A 97 -29.93 14.03 21.93
C ILE A 97 -28.52 14.08 21.36
N CYS A 98 -27.62 14.85 21.98
CA CYS A 98 -26.24 14.96 21.55
C CYS A 98 -25.50 13.62 21.65
N SER A 99 -25.74 12.83 22.70
CA SER A 99 -25.09 11.52 22.85
C SER A 99 -25.49 10.54 21.74
N MET A 100 -26.76 10.57 21.31
CA MET A 100 -27.23 9.79 20.16
C MET A 100 -26.63 10.27 18.85
N ILE A 101 -26.61 11.60 18.60
CA ILE A 101 -25.98 12.17 17.39
C ILE A 101 -24.50 11.79 17.32
N MET A 102 -23.76 11.90 18.43
CA MET A 102 -22.35 11.51 18.47
C MET A 102 -22.14 10.01 18.21
N ALA A 103 -23.13 9.16 18.48
CA ALA A 103 -23.05 7.73 18.22
C ALA A 103 -23.16 7.36 16.74
N THR A 104 -23.69 8.23 15.88
CA THR A 104 -23.78 7.99 14.42
C THR A 104 -22.42 8.08 13.73
N ARG A 105 -21.43 8.74 14.37
CA ARG A 105 -20.07 8.85 13.88
C ARG A 105 -19.47 7.47 13.59
N LEU A 106 -18.90 7.31 12.40
CA LEU A 106 -18.28 6.05 11.99
C LEU A 106 -16.88 5.85 12.61
N PRO A 107 -16.55 4.65 13.13
CA PRO A 107 -17.44 3.49 13.31
C PRO A 107 -18.45 3.71 14.45
N GLN A 108 -19.71 3.34 14.24
CA GLN A 108 -20.79 3.52 15.21
C GLN A 108 -20.54 2.73 16.50
N THR A 109 -20.62 3.41 17.64
CA THR A 109 -20.48 2.81 18.98
C THR A 109 -21.58 3.33 19.92
N PRO A 110 -22.86 2.93 19.72
CA PRO A 110 -23.95 3.38 20.57
C PRO A 110 -23.78 2.83 21.99
N LYS A 111 -23.74 3.75 22.97
CA LYS A 111 -23.68 3.41 24.40
C LYS A 111 -25.06 3.24 25.01
N GLU A 112 -25.96 4.16 24.65
CA GLU A 112 -27.34 4.19 25.13
C GLU A 112 -28.26 3.33 24.25
N GLU A 113 -29.37 2.83 24.82
CA GLU A 113 -30.34 2.03 24.06
C GLU A 113 -30.96 2.82 22.90
N LEU A 114 -31.40 4.06 23.12
CA LEU A 114 -31.99 4.91 22.07
C LEU A 114 -31.00 5.24 20.94
N ALA A 115 -29.70 5.32 21.25
CA ALA A 115 -28.68 5.58 20.23
C ALA A 115 -28.59 4.46 19.19
N LYS A 116 -28.92 3.21 19.56
CA LYS A 116 -28.96 2.07 18.62
C LYS A 116 -29.98 2.29 17.52
N TYR A 117 -31.14 2.84 17.86
CA TYR A 117 -32.22 3.13 16.91
C TYR A 117 -31.79 4.21 15.92
N LEU A 118 -31.12 5.28 16.40
CA LEU A 118 -30.63 6.33 15.51
C LEU A 118 -29.51 5.81 14.58
N CYS A 119 -28.57 5.02 15.11
CA CYS A 119 -27.50 4.42 14.30
C CYS A 119 -28.05 3.52 13.19
N ASP A 120 -29.04 2.68 13.52
CA ASP A 120 -29.71 1.81 12.56
C ASP A 120 -30.55 2.58 11.54
N ALA A 121 -31.22 3.65 11.97
CA ALA A 121 -32.03 4.51 11.10
C ALA A 121 -31.16 5.25 10.07
N ASP A 122 -30.02 5.80 10.49
CA ASP A 122 -29.09 6.51 9.61
C ASP A 122 -28.52 5.61 8.49
N LEU A 123 -28.28 4.33 8.81
CA LEU A 123 -27.78 3.33 7.87
C LEU A 123 -28.85 2.32 7.41
N TYR A 124 -30.12 2.67 7.53
CA TYR A 124 -31.23 1.78 7.24
C TYR A 124 -31.28 1.36 5.76
N TYR A 125 -30.83 2.26 4.86
CA TYR A 125 -30.81 2.03 3.42
C TYR A 125 -29.89 0.86 2.98
N LEU A 126 -28.92 0.44 3.80
CA LEU A 126 -27.95 -0.62 3.44
C LEU A 126 -28.62 -1.97 3.14
N GLY A 127 -29.81 -2.22 3.69
CA GLY A 127 -30.62 -3.41 3.47
C GLY A 127 -31.94 -3.13 2.72
N THR A 128 -31.94 -2.20 1.77
CA THR A 128 -33.12 -1.84 0.96
C THR A 128 -32.89 -2.11 -0.53
N GLU A 129 -33.97 -2.18 -1.32
CA GLU A 129 -33.89 -2.24 -2.79
C GLU A 129 -33.33 -0.94 -3.39
N GLU A 130 -33.47 0.18 -2.67
CA GLU A 130 -32.96 1.48 -3.07
C GLU A 130 -31.46 1.68 -2.81
N TYR A 131 -30.77 0.68 -2.27
CA TYR A 131 -29.34 0.74 -1.95
C TYR A 131 -28.50 1.36 -3.08
N ASP A 132 -28.69 0.90 -4.33
CA ASP A 132 -27.91 1.38 -5.47
C ASP A 132 -28.12 2.88 -5.74
N SER A 133 -29.30 3.42 -5.42
CA SER A 133 -29.62 4.85 -5.57
C SER A 133 -28.89 5.69 -4.53
N TYR A 134 -29.00 5.31 -3.25
CA TYR A 134 -28.29 5.97 -2.15
C TYR A 134 -26.77 5.89 -2.29
N ALA A 135 -26.24 4.72 -2.64
CA ALA A 135 -24.81 4.53 -2.86
C ALA A 135 -24.27 5.42 -4.00
N LYS A 136 -25.06 5.65 -5.06
CA LYS A 136 -24.67 6.57 -6.16
C LYS A 136 -24.63 8.03 -5.70
N LYS A 137 -25.60 8.47 -4.89
CA LYS A 137 -25.61 9.80 -4.29
C LYS A 137 -24.40 10.01 -3.38
N LEU A 138 -24.17 9.07 -2.46
CA LEU A 138 -23.03 9.14 -1.54
C LEU A 138 -21.68 9.13 -2.29
N PHE A 139 -21.57 8.34 -3.35
CA PHE A 139 -20.39 8.35 -4.23
C PHE A 139 -20.14 9.71 -4.87
N ALA A 140 -21.18 10.41 -5.34
CA ALA A 140 -21.05 11.73 -5.95
C ALA A 140 -20.48 12.77 -4.96
N GLU A 141 -20.94 12.73 -3.70
CA GLU A 141 -20.40 13.56 -2.63
C GLU A 141 -18.93 13.25 -2.32
N PHE A 142 -18.61 11.96 -2.10
CA PHE A 142 -17.25 11.54 -1.76
C PHE A 142 -16.25 11.80 -2.89
N LYS A 143 -16.72 11.76 -4.14
CA LYS A 143 -15.93 12.17 -5.30
C LYS A 143 -15.64 13.67 -5.29
N LYS A 144 -16.59 14.49 -4.84
CA LYS A 144 -16.42 15.95 -4.76
C LYS A 144 -15.42 16.36 -3.68
N THR A 145 -15.45 15.69 -2.53
CA THR A 145 -14.50 15.92 -1.42
C THR A 145 -13.11 15.32 -1.67
N GLY A 146 -12.98 14.47 -2.70
CA GLY A 146 -11.73 13.77 -3.02
C GLY A 146 -11.47 12.53 -2.17
N PHE A 147 -12.42 12.13 -1.33
CA PHE A 147 -12.33 10.92 -0.49
C PHE A 147 -12.30 9.63 -1.32
N VAL A 148 -12.90 9.65 -2.51
CA VAL A 148 -12.81 8.57 -3.50
C VAL A 148 -12.61 9.14 -4.90
N LYS A 149 -11.69 8.56 -5.67
CA LYS A 149 -11.38 9.04 -7.03
C LYS A 149 -12.07 8.23 -8.11
N THR A 150 -12.19 6.92 -7.89
CA THR A 150 -12.64 5.96 -8.91
C THR A 150 -13.79 5.09 -8.41
N ASN A 151 -14.60 4.59 -9.33
CA ASN A 151 -15.64 3.63 -8.98
C ASN A 151 -15.06 2.32 -8.42
N ALA A 152 -13.86 1.92 -8.84
CA ALA A 152 -13.19 0.73 -8.30
C ALA A 152 -12.88 0.89 -6.81
N GLU A 153 -12.27 2.02 -6.43
CA GLU A 153 -12.00 2.36 -5.04
C GLU A 153 -13.29 2.45 -4.22
N TRP A 154 -14.35 3.04 -4.79
CA TRP A 154 -15.68 3.10 -4.16
C TRP A 154 -16.22 1.72 -3.82
N GLN A 155 -16.22 0.80 -4.78
CA GLN A 155 -16.75 -0.55 -4.60
C GLN A 155 -15.97 -1.33 -3.53
N ILE A 156 -14.65 -1.16 -3.45
CA ILE A 156 -13.82 -1.78 -2.40
C ILE A 156 -14.22 -1.23 -1.02
N LYS A 157 -14.25 0.10 -0.86
CA LYS A 157 -14.65 0.74 0.41
C LYS A 157 -16.06 0.33 0.85
N GLN A 158 -17.01 0.26 -0.09
CA GLN A 158 -18.37 -0.20 0.19
C GLN A 158 -18.41 -1.66 0.63
N ALA A 159 -17.61 -2.54 0.00
CA ALA A 159 -17.53 -3.95 0.39
C ALA A 159 -17.01 -4.12 1.80
N ASP A 160 -15.96 -3.38 2.16
CA ASP A 160 -15.36 -3.41 3.50
C ASP A 160 -16.34 -2.86 4.53
N PHE A 161 -16.94 -1.70 4.27
CA PHE A 161 -17.93 -1.07 5.15
C PHE A 161 -19.12 -1.99 5.44
N LEU A 162 -19.73 -2.56 4.41
CA LEU A 162 -20.86 -3.48 4.56
C LEU A 162 -20.49 -4.78 5.28
N ALA A 163 -19.23 -5.23 5.17
CA ALA A 163 -18.74 -6.41 5.85
C ALA A 163 -18.49 -6.17 7.35
N THR A 164 -18.11 -4.96 7.74
CA THR A 164 -17.82 -4.61 9.14
C THR A 164 -19.03 -4.07 9.89
N HIS A 165 -19.95 -3.40 9.19
CA HIS A 165 -21.16 -2.84 9.77
C HIS A 165 -22.07 -3.94 10.33
N ASN A 166 -22.80 -3.68 11.42
CA ASN A 166 -23.85 -4.54 11.98
C ASN A 166 -25.00 -3.68 12.48
N TYR A 167 -26.24 -4.08 12.20
CA TYR A 167 -27.40 -3.43 12.82
C TYR A 167 -27.47 -3.78 14.30
N PHE A 168 -28.01 -2.88 15.12
CA PHE A 168 -28.01 -2.99 16.59
C PHE A 168 -29.35 -3.52 17.13
N THR A 169 -30.47 -3.00 16.62
CA THR A 169 -31.83 -3.32 17.05
C THR A 169 -32.33 -4.65 16.46
N PRO A 170 -33.13 -5.43 17.22
CA PRO A 170 -33.79 -6.63 16.72
C PRO A 170 -34.55 -6.42 15.41
N THR A 171 -35.30 -5.31 15.29
CA THR A 171 -36.12 -5.00 14.11
C THR A 171 -35.25 -4.74 12.89
N ALA A 172 -34.22 -3.89 12.99
CA ALA A 172 -33.34 -3.62 11.87
C ALA A 172 -32.58 -4.88 11.41
N ARG A 173 -32.13 -5.73 12.34
CA ARG A 173 -31.52 -7.02 11.98
C ARG A 173 -32.49 -7.92 11.22
N GLY A 174 -33.71 -8.06 11.73
CA GLY A 174 -34.75 -8.89 11.10
C GLY A 174 -35.11 -8.43 9.69
N GLU A 175 -35.26 -7.12 9.50
CA GLU A 175 -35.72 -6.54 8.24
C GLU A 175 -34.60 -6.36 7.20
N ARG A 176 -33.37 -6.04 7.64
CA ARG A 176 -32.31 -5.52 6.74
C ARG A 176 -31.13 -6.46 6.53
N ASP A 177 -30.80 -7.35 7.46
CA ASP A 177 -29.59 -8.18 7.33
C ASP A 177 -29.60 -9.08 6.09
N SER A 178 -30.77 -9.61 5.72
CA SER A 178 -30.89 -10.53 4.58
C SER A 178 -30.60 -9.82 3.25
N LEU A 179 -31.17 -8.63 3.03
CA LEU A 179 -30.92 -7.80 1.84
C LEU A 179 -29.50 -7.23 1.86
N LYS A 180 -29.03 -6.73 3.00
CA LYS A 180 -27.65 -6.23 3.15
C LYS A 180 -26.61 -7.29 2.77
N LYS A 181 -26.83 -8.56 3.17
CA LYS A 181 -25.96 -9.69 2.76
C LYS A 181 -25.99 -9.92 1.25
N LYS A 182 -27.15 -9.82 0.59
CA LYS A 182 -27.26 -9.91 -0.88
C LYS A 182 -26.49 -8.78 -1.57
N VAL A 183 -26.64 -7.54 -1.08
CA VAL A 183 -25.90 -6.37 -1.57
C VAL A 183 -24.39 -6.58 -1.42
N LEU A 184 -23.94 -7.02 -0.25
CA LEU A 184 -22.53 -7.33 -0.01
C LEU A 184 -21.98 -8.39 -0.97
N GLN A 185 -22.74 -9.46 -1.25
CA GLN A 185 -22.34 -10.48 -2.22
C GLN A 185 -22.24 -9.93 -3.65
N LYS A 186 -23.20 -9.10 -4.07
CA LYS A 186 -23.20 -8.40 -5.38
C LYS A 186 -21.98 -7.49 -5.55
N ILE A 187 -21.60 -6.77 -4.51
CA ILE A 187 -20.44 -5.87 -4.55
C ILE A 187 -19.15 -6.69 -4.52
N LYS A 188 -19.03 -7.70 -3.66
CA LYS A 188 -17.84 -8.57 -3.61
C LYS A 188 -17.56 -9.27 -4.94
N SER A 189 -18.59 -9.72 -5.66
CA SER A 189 -18.40 -10.31 -7.00
C SER A 189 -17.92 -9.28 -8.03
N SER A 190 -18.43 -8.05 -7.95
CA SER A 190 -18.00 -6.92 -8.78
C SER A 190 -16.55 -6.53 -8.49
N VAL A 191 -16.17 -6.41 -7.21
CA VAL A 191 -14.79 -6.12 -6.78
C VAL A 191 -13.82 -7.22 -7.25
N LYS A 192 -14.19 -8.49 -7.12
CA LYS A 192 -13.38 -9.62 -7.62
C LYS A 192 -13.15 -9.54 -9.14
N THR A 193 -14.15 -9.07 -9.88
CA THR A 193 -14.06 -8.87 -11.34
C THR A 193 -13.18 -7.67 -11.70
N ILE A 194 -13.28 -6.58 -10.95
CA ILE A 194 -12.42 -5.39 -11.11
C ILE A 194 -10.96 -5.75 -10.82
N GLN A 195 -10.69 -6.48 -9.74
CA GLN A 195 -9.36 -6.96 -9.38
C GLN A 195 -8.81 -7.96 -10.42
N SER A 196 -9.66 -8.79 -11.03
CA SER A 196 -9.21 -9.70 -12.10
C SER A 196 -8.92 -8.98 -13.42
N HIS A 197 -9.66 -7.92 -13.76
CA HIS A 197 -9.44 -7.12 -14.97
C HIS A 197 -8.23 -6.19 -14.85
N SER A 198 -7.94 -5.67 -13.66
CA SER A 198 -6.69 -4.97 -13.35
C SER A 198 -5.44 -5.86 -13.55
N HIS A 199 -5.60 -7.18 -13.61
CA HIS A 199 -4.51 -8.14 -13.78
C HIS A 199 -4.31 -8.60 -15.23
N ARG A 200 -5.12 -8.12 -16.19
CA ARG A 200 -4.79 -8.26 -17.62
C ARG A 200 -3.64 -7.31 -17.94
N GLN A 201 -2.41 -7.82 -17.89
CA GLN A 201 -1.23 -7.13 -18.43
C GLN A 201 -1.57 -6.54 -19.78
N SER A 202 -1.21 -5.27 -20.00
CA SER A 202 -1.39 -4.68 -21.33
C SER A 202 -0.55 -5.47 -22.34
N LEU A 203 -1.02 -5.63 -23.58
CA LEU A 203 -0.26 -6.33 -24.64
C LEU A 203 1.19 -5.82 -24.76
N ARG A 204 1.42 -4.53 -24.48
CA ARG A 204 2.74 -3.91 -24.47
C ARG A 204 3.64 -4.42 -23.34
N GLU A 205 3.09 -4.62 -22.15
CA GLU A 205 3.82 -5.18 -21.00
C GLU A 205 4.20 -6.64 -21.25
N SER A 206 3.30 -7.44 -21.84
CA SER A 206 3.58 -8.84 -22.17
C SER A 206 4.71 -8.99 -23.20
N VAL A 207 4.81 -8.08 -24.18
CA VAL A 207 5.90 -8.08 -25.18
C VAL A 207 7.23 -7.69 -24.52
N GLN A 208 7.22 -6.65 -23.69
CA GLN A 208 8.42 -6.21 -22.96
C GLN A 208 8.97 -7.31 -22.06
N ASP A 209 8.10 -8.02 -21.34
CA ASP A 209 8.48 -9.13 -20.48
C ASP A 209 9.14 -10.26 -21.28
N THR A 210 8.59 -10.58 -22.46
CA THR A 210 9.15 -11.62 -23.33
C THR A 210 10.54 -11.22 -23.83
N ILE A 211 10.74 -9.96 -24.21
CA ILE A 211 12.06 -9.44 -24.61
C ILE A 211 13.06 -9.57 -23.47
N PHE A 212 12.67 -9.15 -22.26
CA PHE A 212 13.53 -9.25 -21.08
C PHE A 212 13.88 -10.69 -20.72
N ILE A 213 12.92 -11.62 -20.81
CA ILE A 213 13.18 -13.05 -20.58
C ILE A 213 14.18 -13.59 -21.59
N VAL A 214 13.95 -13.37 -22.89
CA VAL A 214 14.82 -13.90 -23.95
C VAL A 214 16.23 -13.31 -23.85
N CYS A 215 16.36 -11.98 -23.72
CA CYS A 215 17.66 -11.34 -23.56
C CYS A 215 18.37 -11.81 -22.28
N GLY A 216 17.63 -11.92 -21.17
CA GLY A 216 18.17 -12.39 -19.90
C GLY A 216 18.71 -13.81 -19.97
N VAL A 217 17.98 -14.72 -20.61
CA VAL A 217 18.41 -16.10 -20.82
C VAL A 217 19.63 -16.21 -21.72
N ILE A 218 19.71 -15.42 -22.80
CA ILE A 218 20.89 -15.39 -23.68
C ILE A 218 22.14 -14.91 -22.92
N LEU A 219 22.01 -13.87 -22.08
CA LEU A 219 23.13 -13.39 -21.28
C LEU A 219 23.56 -14.39 -20.21
N ALA A 220 22.60 -15.03 -19.53
CA ALA A 220 22.89 -16.06 -18.54
C ALA A 220 23.55 -17.30 -19.18
N SER A 221 23.09 -17.74 -20.35
CA SER A 221 23.71 -18.86 -21.05
C SER A 221 25.12 -18.51 -21.55
N LEU A 222 25.34 -17.29 -22.05
CA LEU A 222 26.66 -16.77 -22.38
C LEU A 222 27.57 -16.71 -21.15
N ALA A 223 27.07 -16.29 -19.98
CA ALA A 223 27.86 -16.28 -18.76
C ALA A 223 28.31 -17.70 -18.37
N LEU A 224 27.37 -18.65 -18.37
CA LEU A 224 27.63 -20.02 -17.98
C LEU A 224 28.57 -20.74 -18.96
N LYS A 225 28.28 -20.69 -20.27
CA LYS A 225 29.07 -21.38 -21.31
C LYS A 225 30.33 -20.62 -21.74
N GLY A 226 30.33 -19.31 -21.55
CA GLY A 226 31.39 -18.38 -21.95
C GLY A 226 32.53 -18.25 -20.93
N PHE A 227 32.17 -18.34 -19.64
CA PHE A 227 33.07 -18.00 -18.55
C PHE A 227 33.09 -19.08 -17.46
N LEU A 228 31.95 -19.44 -16.87
CA LEU A 228 31.92 -20.24 -15.65
C LEU A 228 32.28 -21.72 -15.88
N VAL A 229 31.52 -22.41 -16.75
CA VAL A 229 31.67 -23.85 -17.00
C VAL A 229 33.06 -24.22 -17.53
N PRO A 230 33.62 -23.53 -18.55
CA PRO A 230 34.95 -23.89 -19.07
C PRO A 230 36.09 -23.75 -18.05
N ASN A 231 35.88 -22.96 -16.98
CA ASN A 231 36.91 -22.63 -16.00
C ASN A 231 36.61 -23.18 -14.59
N HIS A 232 35.59 -24.04 -14.44
CA HIS A 232 35.15 -24.60 -13.16
C HIS A 232 34.81 -23.54 -12.10
N PHE A 233 34.27 -22.40 -12.50
CA PHE A 233 33.84 -21.35 -11.57
C PHE A 233 32.36 -21.53 -11.22
N PHE A 234 32.03 -21.26 -9.96
CA PHE A 234 30.70 -21.47 -9.41
C PHE A 234 30.02 -20.13 -9.10
N ASP A 235 28.71 -20.10 -9.32
CA ASP A 235 27.83 -19.05 -8.80
C ASP A 235 27.23 -19.48 -7.45
N GLY A 236 26.37 -18.65 -6.85
CA GLY A 236 25.54 -19.01 -5.71
C GLY A 236 24.22 -19.69 -6.09
N GLY A 237 23.41 -19.99 -5.07
CA GLY A 237 22.02 -20.43 -5.25
C GLY A 237 21.85 -21.79 -5.93
N VAL A 238 20.75 -21.94 -6.66
CA VAL A 238 20.45 -23.18 -7.42
C VAL A 238 21.42 -23.35 -8.57
N THR A 239 21.81 -22.26 -9.21
CA THR A 239 22.74 -22.30 -10.35
C THR A 239 24.11 -22.83 -9.90
N GLY A 240 24.62 -22.33 -8.79
CA GLY A 240 25.84 -22.83 -8.14
C GLY A 240 25.77 -24.31 -7.76
N LEU A 241 24.66 -24.74 -7.14
CA LEU A 241 24.46 -26.14 -6.79
C LEU A 241 24.40 -27.04 -8.03
N SER A 242 23.77 -26.56 -9.10
CA SER A 242 23.67 -27.29 -10.36
C SER A 242 25.03 -27.43 -11.06
N LEU A 243 25.84 -26.36 -11.04
CA LEU A 243 27.23 -26.39 -11.52
C LEU A 243 28.06 -27.38 -10.72
N LEU A 244 27.96 -27.38 -9.40
CA LEU A 244 28.70 -28.31 -8.53
C LEU A 244 28.37 -29.78 -8.87
N VAL A 245 27.09 -30.10 -9.06
CA VAL A 245 26.67 -31.46 -9.46
C VAL A 245 27.17 -31.80 -10.87
N HIS A 246 27.12 -30.85 -11.81
CA HIS A 246 27.67 -31.03 -13.16
C HIS A 246 29.17 -31.35 -13.12
N GLU A 247 29.95 -30.58 -12.36
CA GLU A 247 31.41 -30.74 -12.32
C GLU A 247 31.87 -32.01 -11.60
N ILE A 248 31.15 -32.44 -10.55
CA ILE A 248 31.53 -33.64 -9.78
C ILE A 248 31.03 -34.94 -10.42
N TYR A 249 29.80 -34.95 -10.94
CA TYR A 249 29.14 -36.17 -11.43
C TYR A 249 29.00 -36.23 -12.95
N HIS A 250 29.42 -35.19 -13.67
CA HIS A 250 29.33 -35.08 -15.13
C HIS A 250 27.90 -35.20 -15.69
N PHE A 251 26.89 -34.94 -14.86
CA PHE A 251 25.50 -34.87 -15.30
C PHE A 251 25.26 -33.65 -16.16
N ASN A 252 24.35 -33.74 -17.13
CA ASN A 252 24.06 -32.62 -18.02
C ASN A 252 23.54 -31.40 -17.24
N LEU A 253 24.27 -30.29 -17.28
CA LEU A 253 23.95 -29.06 -16.53
C LEU A 253 22.53 -28.55 -16.80
N ALA A 254 22.05 -28.60 -18.04
CA ALA A 254 20.71 -28.13 -18.40
C ALA A 254 19.63 -28.93 -17.66
N ILE A 255 19.82 -30.25 -17.55
CA ILE A 255 18.88 -31.13 -16.84
C ILE A 255 18.92 -30.84 -15.33
N VAL A 256 20.11 -30.70 -14.75
CA VAL A 256 20.26 -30.44 -13.31
C VAL A 256 19.62 -29.11 -12.92
N ILE A 257 19.85 -28.04 -13.69
CA ILE A 257 19.25 -26.72 -13.44
C ILE A 257 17.73 -26.79 -13.44
N VAL A 258 17.13 -27.47 -14.43
CA VAL A 258 15.67 -27.60 -14.53
C VAL A 258 15.13 -28.38 -13.35
N LEU A 259 15.77 -29.50 -12.99
CA LEU A 259 15.33 -30.35 -11.87
C LEU A 259 15.43 -29.64 -10.53
N PHE A 260 16.53 -28.93 -10.26
CA PHE A 260 16.72 -28.26 -8.97
C PHE A 260 15.85 -27.00 -8.81
N ASN A 261 15.45 -26.37 -9.92
CA ASN A 261 14.50 -25.26 -9.86
C ASN A 261 13.03 -25.72 -9.72
N LEU A 262 12.69 -26.97 -10.06
CA LEU A 262 11.30 -27.46 -10.02
C LEU A 262 10.64 -27.30 -8.62
N PRO A 263 11.28 -27.68 -7.50
CA PRO A 263 10.70 -27.47 -6.17
C PRO A 263 10.42 -26.00 -5.88
N LEU A 264 11.30 -25.09 -6.30
CA LEU A 264 11.17 -23.66 -6.06
C LEU A 264 10.07 -23.04 -6.92
N ILE A 265 9.93 -23.50 -8.16
CA ILE A 265 8.82 -23.12 -9.04
C ILE A 265 7.49 -23.52 -8.38
N ILE A 266 7.39 -24.73 -7.85
CA ILE A 266 6.20 -25.21 -7.13
C ILE A 266 5.92 -24.33 -5.91
N ILE A 267 6.93 -24.05 -5.08
CA ILE A 267 6.79 -23.15 -3.92
C ILE A 267 6.31 -21.76 -4.38
N SER A 268 6.90 -21.20 -5.43
CA SER A 268 6.57 -19.86 -5.94
C SER A 268 5.14 -19.75 -6.48
N TYR A 269 4.56 -20.86 -6.95
CA TYR A 269 3.16 -20.90 -7.38
C TYR A 269 2.21 -20.61 -6.22
N PHE A 270 2.54 -21.08 -5.01
CA PHE A 270 1.74 -20.88 -3.82
C PHE A 270 2.12 -19.61 -3.04
N SER A 271 3.39 -19.19 -3.06
CA SER A 271 3.86 -18.03 -2.28
C SER A 271 3.82 -16.70 -3.03
N VAL A 272 4.15 -16.68 -4.33
CA VAL A 272 4.25 -15.44 -5.14
C VAL A 272 3.07 -15.29 -6.07
N GLY A 273 2.73 -16.36 -6.81
CA GLY A 273 1.57 -16.39 -7.68
C GLY A 273 1.77 -17.20 -8.95
N LYS A 274 0.65 -17.56 -9.59
CA LYS A 274 0.62 -18.47 -10.76
C LYS A 274 1.37 -17.92 -11.98
N VAL A 275 1.22 -16.62 -12.25
CA VAL A 275 1.85 -15.97 -13.41
C VAL A 275 3.37 -15.96 -13.27
N PHE A 276 3.87 -15.60 -12.08
CA PHE A 276 5.29 -15.65 -11.76
C PHE A 276 5.85 -17.06 -11.93
N ALA A 277 5.22 -18.05 -11.32
CA ALA A 277 5.66 -19.45 -11.38
C ALA A 277 5.71 -19.97 -12.83
N PHE A 278 4.72 -19.63 -13.65
CA PHE A 278 4.69 -20.00 -15.07
C PHE A 278 5.81 -19.33 -15.87
N LYS A 279 6.02 -18.01 -15.72
CA LYS A 279 7.12 -17.31 -16.41
C LYS A 279 8.49 -17.82 -15.97
N THR A 280 8.67 -18.11 -14.68
CA THR A 280 9.88 -18.74 -14.12
C THR A 280 10.10 -20.13 -14.73
N PHE A 281 9.07 -20.97 -14.80
CA PHE A 281 9.16 -22.27 -15.45
C PHE A 281 9.63 -22.16 -16.91
N ILE A 282 8.99 -21.28 -17.69
CA ILE A 282 9.38 -21.05 -19.09
C ILE A 282 10.82 -20.52 -19.18
N SER A 283 11.23 -19.60 -18.30
CA SER A 283 12.58 -19.02 -18.30
C SER A 283 13.65 -20.06 -17.99
N VAL A 284 13.41 -20.94 -17.01
CA VAL A 284 14.32 -22.04 -16.63
C VAL A 284 14.42 -23.08 -17.74
N ILE A 285 13.30 -23.45 -18.39
CA ILE A 285 13.32 -24.35 -19.54
C ILE A 285 14.07 -23.73 -20.72
N LEU A 286 13.83 -22.44 -21.00
CA LEU A 286 14.52 -21.72 -22.06
C LEU A 286 16.02 -21.63 -21.79
N LEU A 287 16.43 -21.43 -20.53
CA LEU A 287 17.84 -21.48 -20.12
C LEU A 287 18.44 -22.87 -20.36
N GLY A 288 17.73 -23.94 -19.97
CA GLY A 288 18.16 -25.32 -20.26
C GLY A 288 18.37 -25.56 -21.75
N ILE A 289 17.43 -25.13 -22.59
CA ILE A 289 17.54 -25.22 -24.06
C ILE A 289 18.74 -24.39 -24.56
N ALA A 290 18.90 -23.16 -24.09
CA ALA A 290 20.00 -22.29 -24.48
C ALA A 290 21.36 -22.89 -24.11
N LEU A 291 21.49 -23.56 -22.95
CA LEU A 291 22.72 -24.24 -22.54
C LEU A 291 23.07 -25.46 -23.39
N VAL A 292 22.08 -26.08 -24.05
CA VAL A 292 22.33 -27.17 -25.01
C VAL A 292 22.72 -26.62 -26.38
N LEU A 293 22.11 -25.51 -26.80
CA LEU A 293 22.35 -24.90 -28.11
C LEU A 293 23.65 -24.09 -28.17
N VAL A 294 24.02 -23.41 -27.09
CA VAL A 294 25.22 -22.58 -27.03
C VAL A 294 26.45 -23.48 -26.83
N PRO A 295 27.40 -23.49 -27.78
CA PRO A 295 28.63 -24.26 -27.62
C PRO A 295 29.48 -23.67 -26.48
N ASN A 296 30.38 -24.49 -25.94
CA ASN A 296 31.35 -23.98 -24.96
C ASN A 296 32.28 -22.98 -25.66
N LEU A 297 32.17 -21.70 -25.31
CA LEU A 297 33.06 -20.65 -25.77
C LEU A 297 33.98 -20.31 -24.61
N ALA A 298 35.22 -20.80 -24.57
CA ALA A 298 36.19 -20.29 -23.61
C ALA A 298 36.65 -18.89 -24.06
N LEU A 299 35.94 -17.84 -23.63
CA LEU A 299 36.17 -16.47 -24.12
C LEU A 299 37.50 -15.87 -23.63
N THR A 300 37.96 -16.31 -22.46
CA THR A 300 39.24 -15.91 -21.87
C THR A 300 39.66 -16.94 -20.82
N GLU A 301 40.95 -16.99 -20.53
CA GLU A 301 41.56 -17.85 -19.50
C GLU A 301 41.96 -17.03 -18.25
N ASP A 302 41.84 -15.70 -18.28
CA ASP A 302 42.16 -14.84 -17.14
C ASP A 302 41.08 -14.96 -16.05
N LYS A 303 41.46 -15.51 -14.90
CA LYS A 303 40.56 -15.80 -13.77
C LYS A 303 39.83 -14.56 -13.24
N LEU A 304 40.46 -13.39 -13.27
CA LEU A 304 39.83 -12.15 -12.81
C LEU A 304 38.78 -11.68 -13.82
N LEU A 305 39.09 -11.74 -15.12
CA LEU A 305 38.11 -11.42 -16.16
C LEU A 305 36.94 -12.41 -16.15
N ILE A 306 37.21 -13.71 -15.99
CA ILE A 306 36.18 -14.75 -15.89
C ILE A 306 35.24 -14.44 -14.73
N SER A 307 35.78 -14.18 -13.53
CA SER A 307 34.95 -13.95 -12.35
C SER A 307 34.13 -12.68 -12.45
N ILE A 308 34.73 -11.56 -12.88
CA ILE A 308 34.01 -10.29 -12.99
C ILE A 308 32.97 -10.34 -14.13
N PHE A 309 33.38 -10.68 -15.35
CA PHE A 309 32.46 -10.64 -16.50
C PHE A 309 31.46 -11.80 -16.48
N GLY A 310 31.88 -12.99 -16.04
CA GLY A 310 30.96 -14.11 -15.80
C GLY A 310 29.87 -13.73 -14.80
N GLY A 311 30.26 -13.13 -13.67
CA GLY A 311 29.32 -12.62 -12.68
C GLY A 311 28.41 -11.51 -13.25
N VAL A 312 28.97 -10.51 -13.94
CA VAL A 312 28.19 -9.40 -14.51
C VAL A 312 27.18 -9.88 -15.56
N PHE A 313 27.59 -10.71 -16.52
CA PHE A 313 26.67 -11.22 -17.54
C PHE A 313 25.58 -12.09 -16.94
N LEU A 314 25.93 -12.95 -15.97
CA LEU A 314 24.98 -13.78 -15.27
C LEU A 314 23.99 -12.92 -14.49
N GLY A 315 24.48 -11.97 -13.70
CA GLY A 315 23.65 -11.10 -12.88
C GLY A 315 22.77 -10.14 -13.68
N VAL A 316 23.26 -9.59 -14.79
CA VAL A 316 22.43 -8.81 -15.73
C VAL A 316 21.36 -9.71 -16.35
N GLY A 317 21.73 -10.93 -16.74
CA GLY A 317 20.80 -11.91 -17.30
C GLY A 317 19.67 -12.26 -16.34
N VAL A 318 20.02 -12.64 -15.11
CA VAL A 318 19.07 -12.93 -14.01
C VAL A 318 18.22 -11.70 -13.70
N GLY A 319 18.83 -10.51 -13.58
CA GLY A 319 18.13 -9.27 -13.28
C GLY A 319 17.10 -8.89 -14.35
N LEU A 320 17.37 -9.10 -15.64
CA LEU A 320 16.41 -8.87 -16.72
C LEU A 320 15.20 -9.81 -16.61
N VAL A 321 15.43 -11.10 -16.34
CA VAL A 321 14.34 -12.07 -16.11
C VAL A 321 13.51 -11.66 -14.89
N MET A 322 14.15 -11.17 -13.83
CA MET A 322 13.45 -10.64 -12.64
C MET A 322 12.58 -9.43 -12.96
N ARG A 323 13.05 -8.50 -13.80
CA ARG A 323 12.23 -7.36 -14.24
C ARG A 323 10.97 -7.76 -15.03
N ALA A 324 10.98 -8.93 -15.68
CA ALA A 324 9.83 -9.50 -16.37
C ALA A 324 8.84 -10.24 -15.43
N GLY A 325 9.13 -10.27 -14.12
CA GLY A 325 8.35 -10.99 -13.13
C GLY A 325 8.56 -12.50 -13.17
N ALA A 326 9.81 -12.95 -13.36
CA ALA A 326 10.22 -14.34 -13.35
C ALA A 326 11.56 -14.52 -12.60
N ALA A 327 12.00 -15.76 -12.37
CA ALA A 327 13.32 -16.06 -11.81
C ALA A 327 14.07 -17.08 -12.67
N LEU A 328 15.41 -16.98 -12.68
CA LEU A 328 16.30 -18.05 -13.14
C LEU A 328 16.89 -18.83 -11.96
N ASP A 329 17.27 -18.11 -10.90
CA ASP A 329 17.64 -18.72 -9.62
C ASP A 329 16.49 -18.49 -8.61
N GLY A 330 15.74 -19.56 -8.33
CA GLY A 330 14.50 -19.46 -7.56
C GLY A 330 14.67 -19.05 -6.10
N ILE A 331 15.86 -19.26 -5.49
CA ILE A 331 16.03 -19.08 -4.04
C ILE A 331 16.05 -17.59 -3.68
N GLU A 332 16.75 -16.76 -4.44
CA GLU A 332 16.84 -15.31 -4.19
C GLU A 332 15.50 -14.60 -4.36
N VAL A 333 14.70 -15.01 -5.36
CA VAL A 333 13.39 -14.40 -5.57
C VAL A 333 12.37 -14.86 -4.53
N LEU A 334 12.43 -16.12 -4.10
CA LEU A 334 11.60 -16.58 -2.98
C LEU A 334 11.90 -15.82 -1.68
N ALA A 335 13.14 -15.34 -1.49
CA ALA A 335 13.51 -14.51 -0.35
C ALA A 335 12.76 -13.17 -0.28
N LEU A 336 12.50 -12.57 -1.44
CA LEU A 336 11.82 -11.27 -1.53
C LEU A 336 10.31 -11.37 -1.23
N TYR A 337 9.69 -12.50 -1.57
CA TYR A 337 8.23 -12.65 -1.54
C TYR A 337 7.69 -13.56 -0.42
N THR A 338 8.56 -14.22 0.35
CA THR A 338 8.12 -15.13 1.41
C THR A 338 8.23 -14.48 2.80
N LEU A 339 7.10 -14.30 3.48
CA LEU A 339 7.08 -13.99 4.92
C LEU A 339 7.25 -15.27 5.75
N LYS A 340 8.12 -15.22 6.76
CA LYS A 340 8.65 -16.42 7.43
C LYS A 340 7.70 -17.00 8.48
N ARG A 341 7.68 -18.35 8.53
CA ARG A 341 7.21 -19.18 9.67
C ARG A 341 8.35 -19.99 10.33
N THR A 342 9.61 -19.80 9.91
CA THR A 342 10.79 -20.54 10.40
C THR A 342 11.76 -19.63 11.18
N SER A 343 12.55 -20.23 12.08
CA SER A 343 13.54 -19.55 12.92
C SER A 343 14.66 -18.85 12.11
N PHE A 344 15.08 -19.43 10.98
CA PHE A 344 16.20 -18.92 10.17
C PHE A 344 15.78 -18.01 9.03
N THR A 345 16.35 -16.81 8.97
CA THR A 345 16.64 -15.98 7.78
C THR A 345 16.47 -16.62 6.40
N ILE A 346 15.70 -16.08 5.43
CA ILE A 346 15.87 -16.59 4.04
C ILE A 346 17.27 -16.22 3.52
N THR A 347 17.75 -15.03 3.87
CA THR A 347 19.14 -14.62 3.66
C THR A 347 20.13 -15.55 4.35
N GLU A 348 19.83 -16.03 5.56
CA GLU A 348 20.69 -17.00 6.26
C GLU A 348 20.72 -18.36 5.57
N ILE A 349 19.58 -18.82 5.01
CA ILE A 349 19.51 -20.07 4.25
C ILE A 349 20.35 -19.97 2.97
N ILE A 350 20.22 -18.86 2.22
CA ILE A 350 21.04 -18.60 1.02
C ILE A 350 22.52 -18.59 1.38
N MET A 351 22.88 -17.88 2.45
CA MET A 351 24.26 -17.81 2.93
C MET A 351 24.79 -19.21 3.29
N GLY A 352 24.00 -20.04 3.96
CA GLY A 352 24.36 -21.42 4.28
C GLY A 352 24.63 -22.28 3.04
N ILE A 353 23.76 -22.17 2.02
CA ILE A 353 23.94 -22.87 0.73
C ILE A 353 25.22 -22.42 0.03
N ASN A 354 25.48 -21.12 -0.02
CA ASN A 354 26.66 -20.58 -0.69
C ASN A 354 27.96 -20.96 0.05
N ILE A 355 27.98 -20.91 1.39
CA ILE A 355 29.11 -21.41 2.18
C ILE A 355 29.39 -22.88 1.84
N PHE A 356 28.34 -23.70 1.77
CA PHE A 356 28.46 -25.11 1.40
C PHE A 356 29.05 -25.28 -0.01
N ILE A 357 28.52 -24.57 -1.01
CA ILE A 357 29.01 -24.61 -2.40
C ILE A 357 30.50 -24.24 -2.46
N PHE A 358 30.89 -23.09 -1.89
CA PHE A 358 32.26 -22.60 -1.97
C PHE A 358 33.25 -23.45 -1.15
N THR A 359 32.79 -24.06 -0.06
CA THR A 359 33.62 -25.00 0.71
C THR A 359 33.93 -26.25 -0.12
N ILE A 360 32.93 -26.81 -0.81
CA ILE A 360 33.16 -27.95 -1.72
C ILE A 360 34.04 -27.54 -2.90
N ALA A 361 33.82 -26.35 -3.47
CA ALA A 361 34.65 -25.81 -4.52
C ALA A 361 36.13 -25.75 -4.08
N ALA A 362 36.39 -25.25 -2.86
CA ALA A 362 37.74 -25.16 -2.30
C ALA A 362 38.40 -26.52 -2.13
N MET A 363 37.65 -27.52 -1.65
CA MET A 363 38.16 -28.88 -1.41
C MET A 363 38.42 -29.66 -2.70
N ARG A 364 37.61 -29.46 -3.76
CA ARG A 364 37.67 -30.25 -5.00
C ARG A 364 38.46 -29.57 -6.12
N PHE A 365 38.33 -28.25 -6.24
CA PHE A 365 38.88 -27.46 -7.35
C PHE A 365 39.93 -26.43 -6.89
N GLY A 366 40.25 -26.42 -5.60
CA GLY A 366 41.25 -25.55 -4.99
C GLY A 366 40.69 -24.26 -4.44
N VAL A 367 41.39 -23.73 -3.42
CA VAL A 367 41.00 -22.50 -2.71
C VAL A 367 40.89 -21.30 -3.64
N GLU A 368 41.77 -21.20 -4.64
CA GLU A 368 41.77 -20.11 -5.61
C GLU A 368 40.45 -20.07 -6.41
N THR A 369 40.00 -21.21 -6.92
CA THR A 369 38.72 -21.35 -7.65
C THR A 369 37.54 -20.94 -6.77
N ALA A 370 37.55 -21.30 -5.49
CA ALA A 370 36.52 -20.90 -4.55
C ALA A 370 36.50 -19.39 -4.29
N LEU A 371 37.67 -18.75 -4.12
CA LEU A 371 37.78 -17.30 -3.92
C LEU A 371 37.28 -16.53 -5.14
N TYR A 372 37.63 -16.98 -6.35
CA TYR A 372 37.11 -16.38 -7.57
C TYR A 372 35.61 -16.67 -7.77
N SER A 373 35.10 -17.81 -7.32
CA SER A 373 33.66 -18.11 -7.33
C SER A 373 32.89 -17.18 -6.38
N ILE A 374 33.45 -16.87 -5.21
CA ILE A 374 32.90 -15.85 -4.30
C ILE A 374 32.87 -14.47 -4.98
N LEU A 375 33.95 -14.10 -5.70
CA LEU A 375 33.99 -12.85 -6.45
C LEU A 375 32.97 -12.83 -7.60
N THR A 376 32.80 -13.96 -8.28
CA THR A 376 31.80 -14.15 -9.35
C THR A 376 30.40 -13.95 -8.81
N TYR A 377 30.07 -14.62 -7.69
CA TYR A 377 28.78 -14.46 -7.02
C TYR A 377 28.55 -13.01 -6.57
N PHE A 378 29.55 -12.36 -5.98
CA PHE A 378 29.45 -10.94 -5.60
C PHE A 378 29.17 -10.03 -6.80
N ALA A 379 29.88 -10.22 -7.91
CA ALA A 379 29.66 -9.47 -9.14
C ALA A 379 28.26 -9.73 -9.74
N ALA A 380 27.78 -10.97 -9.68
CA ALA A 380 26.42 -11.34 -10.09
C ALA A 380 25.37 -10.65 -9.23
N THR A 381 25.41 -10.79 -7.90
CA THR A 381 24.45 -10.16 -6.99
C THR A 381 24.40 -8.64 -7.16
N ARG A 382 25.55 -7.97 -7.27
CA ARG A 382 25.60 -6.51 -7.52
C ARG A 382 24.98 -6.13 -8.86
N SER A 383 25.17 -6.95 -9.89
CA SER A 383 24.59 -6.72 -11.21
C SER A 383 23.08 -6.97 -11.23
N ILE A 384 22.59 -7.97 -10.48
CA ILE A 384 21.15 -8.21 -10.26
C ILE A 384 20.53 -6.99 -9.59
N ASP A 385 21.08 -6.56 -8.44
CA ASP A 385 20.60 -5.40 -7.69
C ASP A 385 20.50 -4.16 -8.60
N TYR A 386 21.55 -3.92 -9.38
CA TYR A 386 21.63 -2.81 -10.32
C TYR A 386 20.55 -2.86 -11.41
N VAL A 387 20.30 -4.03 -11.99
CA VAL A 387 19.29 -4.17 -13.05
C VAL A 387 17.88 -4.09 -12.48
N VAL A 388 17.63 -4.72 -11.33
CA VAL A 388 16.29 -4.81 -10.71
C VAL A 388 15.89 -3.49 -10.04
N GLU A 389 16.72 -2.94 -9.16
CA GLU A 389 16.41 -1.71 -8.40
C GLU A 389 16.74 -0.43 -9.20
N GLY A 390 17.63 -0.50 -10.19
CA GLY A 390 18.01 0.62 -11.04
C GLY A 390 19.02 1.61 -10.42
N LEU A 391 19.55 2.51 -11.25
CA LEU A 391 20.61 3.48 -10.91
C LEU A 391 20.22 4.56 -9.89
N GLN A 392 18.93 4.79 -9.64
CA GLN A 392 18.45 5.98 -8.95
C GLN A 392 18.11 5.70 -7.49
N ALA A 393 19.15 5.64 -6.65
CA ALA A 393 18.98 5.78 -5.21
C ALA A 393 18.58 7.23 -4.89
N TYR A 394 17.28 7.47 -4.73
CA TYR A 394 16.80 8.72 -4.14
C TYR A 394 17.11 8.71 -2.64
N THR A 395 17.48 9.87 -2.12
CA THR A 395 17.74 10.07 -0.71
C THR A 395 16.62 10.92 -0.15
N GLY A 396 15.87 10.35 0.79
CA GLY A 396 14.96 11.10 1.64
C GLY A 396 15.77 11.84 2.67
N VAL A 397 15.61 13.15 2.73
CA VAL A 397 16.31 13.99 3.69
C VAL A 397 15.28 14.64 4.59
N THR A 398 15.45 14.42 5.88
CA THR A 398 14.66 15.06 6.93
C THR A 398 15.52 16.10 7.62
N ILE A 399 14.99 17.31 7.77
CA ILE A 399 15.65 18.47 8.34
C ILE A 399 14.79 18.99 9.49
N ILE A 400 15.40 19.14 10.65
CA ILE A 400 14.78 19.67 11.87
C ILE A 400 15.63 20.85 12.34
N SER A 401 15.04 22.04 12.37
CA SER A 401 15.74 23.30 12.66
C SER A 401 14.80 24.31 13.31
N GLY A 402 15.38 25.22 14.12
CA GLY A 402 14.65 26.38 14.63
C GLY A 402 14.34 27.42 13.55
N GLU A 403 15.16 27.49 12.50
CA GLU A 403 15.03 28.41 11.37
C GLU A 403 14.31 27.75 10.17
N SER A 404 13.28 26.96 10.46
CA SER A 404 12.59 26.12 9.47
C SER A 404 12.01 26.91 8.29
N GLU A 405 11.46 28.12 8.51
CA GLU A 405 10.93 28.97 7.43
C GLU A 405 11.99 29.39 6.41
N ALA A 406 13.16 29.80 6.89
CA ALA A 406 14.28 30.21 6.03
C ALA A 406 14.78 29.00 5.21
N ILE A 407 14.91 27.84 5.83
CA ILE A 407 15.33 26.61 5.13
C ILE A 407 14.28 26.20 4.08
N LYS A 408 12.98 26.28 4.39
CA LYS A 408 11.90 26.01 3.41
C LYS A 408 12.04 26.90 2.18
N TYR A 409 12.26 28.20 2.38
CA TYR A 409 12.46 29.15 1.29
C TYR A 409 13.66 28.78 0.42
N GLU A 410 14.80 28.48 1.04
CA GLU A 410 16.05 28.15 0.34
C GLU A 410 15.94 26.84 -0.47
N LEU A 411 15.31 25.81 0.09
CA LEU A 411 15.10 24.53 -0.61
C LEU A 411 14.17 24.67 -1.82
N VAL A 412 13.08 25.42 -1.68
CA VAL A 412 12.10 25.61 -2.76
C VAL A 412 12.64 26.53 -3.84
N ASN A 413 13.22 27.68 -3.46
CA ASN A 413 13.54 28.75 -4.40
C ASN A 413 14.97 28.69 -4.93
N LYS A 414 15.96 28.28 -4.12
CA LYS A 414 17.35 28.14 -4.58
C LYS A 414 17.67 26.74 -5.08
N LEU A 415 17.29 25.71 -4.33
CA LEU A 415 17.55 24.32 -4.73
C LEU A 415 16.51 23.79 -5.74
N GLY A 416 15.33 24.43 -5.81
CA GLY A 416 14.28 24.06 -6.77
C GLY A 416 13.60 22.73 -6.44
N ARG A 417 13.52 22.38 -5.15
CA ARG A 417 13.04 21.08 -4.68
C ARG A 417 11.70 21.19 -3.97
N GLY A 418 10.82 20.25 -4.29
CA GLY A 418 9.58 20.07 -3.54
C GLY A 418 9.89 19.64 -2.12
N ILE A 419 9.14 20.17 -1.17
CA ILE A 419 9.24 19.83 0.25
C ILE A 419 7.87 19.39 0.77
N THR A 420 7.90 18.48 1.73
CA THR A 420 6.75 18.11 2.57
C THR A 420 7.05 18.58 3.98
N VAL A 421 6.06 19.16 4.66
CA VAL A 421 6.21 19.64 6.03
C VAL A 421 5.38 18.76 6.96
N TYR A 422 6.04 18.16 7.94
CA TYR A 422 5.37 17.52 9.07
C TYR A 422 5.30 18.52 10.23
N LYS A 423 4.11 18.74 10.76
CA LYS A 423 3.93 19.52 11.99
C LYS A 423 4.34 18.64 13.17
N GLY A 424 5.24 19.15 14.01
CA GLY A 424 5.70 18.45 15.20
C GLY A 424 6.31 19.40 16.22
N GLU A 425 6.81 18.83 17.30
CA GLU A 425 7.53 19.56 18.33
C GLU A 425 8.99 19.11 18.34
N ARG A 426 9.89 20.03 18.67
CA ARG A 426 11.30 19.71 18.86
C ARG A 426 11.45 18.78 20.06
N GLY A 427 12.24 17.73 19.90
CA GLY A 427 12.47 16.75 20.97
C GLY A 427 13.18 17.33 22.19
N PHE A 428 13.00 16.67 23.33
CA PHE A 428 13.62 17.02 24.61
C PHE A 428 15.13 16.78 24.60
N LEU A 429 15.91 17.76 25.07
CA LEU A 429 17.35 17.65 25.16
C LEU A 429 17.77 17.19 26.56
N PRO A 430 18.86 16.40 26.71
CA PRO A 430 19.43 16.10 28.01
C PRO A 430 19.73 17.39 28.80
N GLY A 431 19.13 17.51 30.00
CA GLY A 431 19.25 18.69 30.85
C GLY A 431 18.21 19.78 30.61
N ASN A 432 17.37 19.68 29.57
CA ASN A 432 16.27 20.61 29.27
C ASN A 432 15.03 19.82 28.80
N PHE A 433 14.43 19.07 29.72
CA PHE A 433 13.26 18.23 29.44
C PHE A 433 11.94 19.01 29.41
N ASP A 434 11.88 20.18 30.06
CA ASP A 434 10.63 20.96 30.15
C ASP A 434 10.48 21.98 29.00
N VAL A 435 11.42 21.99 28.05
CA VAL A 435 11.43 22.93 26.92
C VAL A 435 11.12 22.16 25.65
N SER A 436 9.84 22.17 25.25
CA SER A 436 9.44 21.85 23.87
C SER A 436 9.04 23.13 23.14
N ALA A 437 9.26 23.14 21.83
CA ALA A 437 8.85 24.24 20.97
C ALA A 437 8.32 23.64 19.65
N ASP A 438 7.24 24.21 19.15
CA ASP A 438 6.70 23.86 17.84
C ASP A 438 7.79 24.02 16.78
N CYS A 439 7.95 23.00 15.93
CA CYS A 439 8.89 23.06 14.82
C CYS A 439 8.34 22.33 13.59
N ASP A 440 8.57 22.94 12.43
CA ASP A 440 8.27 22.29 11.16
C ASP A 440 9.42 21.34 10.80
N ILE A 441 9.11 20.05 10.71
CA ILE A 441 10.04 19.04 10.21
C ILE A 441 9.92 19.01 8.69
N ILE A 442 11.01 19.36 8.02
CA ILE A 442 11.04 19.48 6.56
C ILE A 442 11.55 18.18 5.97
N PHE A 443 10.81 17.61 5.04
CA PHE A 443 11.20 16.42 4.29
C PHE A 443 11.31 16.73 2.80
N THR A 444 12.38 16.26 2.17
CA THR A 444 12.57 16.38 0.73
C THR A 444 13.24 15.14 0.16
N VAL A 445 13.01 14.90 -1.13
CA VAL A 445 13.61 13.79 -1.86
C VAL A 445 14.55 14.36 -2.91
N ILE A 446 15.84 14.01 -2.79
CA ILE A 446 16.90 14.49 -3.67
C ILE A 446 17.75 13.32 -4.17
N SER A 447 18.59 13.58 -5.17
CA SER A 447 19.60 12.59 -5.58
C SER A 447 20.81 12.58 -4.65
N ARG A 448 21.57 11.48 -4.63
CA ARG A 448 22.83 11.37 -3.85
C ARG A 448 23.83 12.49 -4.17
N LEU A 449 23.88 12.95 -5.43
CA LEU A 449 24.78 14.02 -5.88
C LEU A 449 24.38 15.40 -5.32
N GLU A 450 23.13 15.57 -4.93
CA GLU A 450 22.59 16.83 -4.41
C GLU A 450 22.67 16.92 -2.89
N LEU A 451 22.88 15.81 -2.20
CA LEU A 451 22.91 15.75 -0.74
C LEU A 451 23.95 16.70 -0.15
N ARG A 452 25.13 16.77 -0.77
CA ARG A 452 26.17 17.72 -0.34
C ARG A 452 25.74 19.17 -0.49
N LYS A 453 25.04 19.51 -1.58
CA LYS A 453 24.53 20.89 -1.81
C LYS A 453 23.45 21.26 -0.81
N LEU A 454 22.53 20.32 -0.53
CA LEU A 454 21.49 20.52 0.48
C LEU A 454 22.10 20.72 1.87
N ASN A 455 23.04 19.85 2.28
CA ASN A 455 23.66 19.96 3.61
C ASN A 455 24.39 21.29 3.80
N ASN A 456 25.12 21.76 2.79
CA ASN A 456 25.77 23.07 2.84
C ASN A 456 24.75 24.20 2.99
N LEU A 457 23.69 24.19 2.17
CA LEU A 457 22.63 25.20 2.22
C LEU A 457 21.93 25.24 3.58
N VAL A 458 21.62 24.06 4.17
CA VAL A 458 21.02 24.00 5.51
C VAL A 458 22.00 24.50 6.56
N HIS A 459 23.27 24.12 6.49
CA HIS A 459 24.30 24.52 7.45
C HIS A 459 24.59 26.04 7.40
N ASP A 460 24.52 26.65 6.21
CA ASP A 460 24.68 28.10 6.02
C ASP A 460 23.55 28.90 6.68
N VAL A 461 22.34 28.33 6.74
CA VAL A 461 21.17 28.97 7.37
C VAL A 461 21.13 28.70 8.88
N ASP A 462 21.28 27.43 9.28
CA ASP A 462 21.29 27.02 10.69
C ASP A 462 22.36 25.93 10.92
N PRO A 463 23.53 26.31 11.48
CA PRO A 463 24.58 25.36 11.83
C PRO A 463 24.16 24.32 12.88
N LYS A 464 23.08 24.57 13.64
CA LYS A 464 22.54 23.67 14.68
C LYS A 464 21.40 22.80 14.16
N ALA A 465 21.07 22.87 12.87
CA ALA A 465 20.04 22.04 12.27
C ALA A 465 20.42 20.55 12.35
N PHE A 466 19.45 19.70 12.70
CA PHE A 466 19.59 18.26 12.66
C PHE A 466 19.10 17.74 11.31
N VAL A 467 20.01 17.17 10.53
CA VAL A 467 19.72 16.63 9.21
C VAL A 467 20.08 15.15 9.19
N PHE A 468 19.14 14.31 8.76
CA PHE A 468 19.42 12.90 8.52
C PHE A 468 18.86 12.45 7.17
N ALA A 469 19.50 11.44 6.61
CA ALA A 469 19.20 10.92 5.29
C ALA A 469 18.85 9.43 5.36
N SER A 470 17.81 9.04 4.63
CA SER A 470 17.42 7.65 4.43
C SER A 470 17.42 7.32 2.94
N THR A 471 17.87 6.11 2.61
CA THR A 471 17.78 5.61 1.23
C THR A 471 16.32 5.30 0.93
N ILE A 472 15.77 5.91 -0.12
CA ILE A 472 14.44 5.60 -0.63
C ILE A 472 14.62 4.64 -1.79
N LYS A 473 14.03 3.44 -1.68
CA LYS A 473 14.06 2.43 -2.74
C LYS A 473 13.26 2.86 -3.97
N GLU A 474 12.06 3.39 -3.76
CA GLU A 474 11.19 3.88 -4.83
C GLU A 474 10.46 5.16 -4.41
N ALA A 475 10.36 6.13 -5.31
CA ALA A 475 9.54 7.32 -5.16
C ALA A 475 8.81 7.58 -6.49
N SER A 476 7.49 7.82 -6.42
CA SER A 476 6.64 8.09 -7.59
C SER A 476 5.74 9.30 -7.34
N GLY A 477 5.52 10.13 -8.36
CA GLY A 477 4.82 11.42 -8.24
C GLY A 477 5.71 12.58 -7.75
N GLY A 478 5.11 13.73 -7.44
CA GLY A 478 5.81 14.91 -6.90
C GLY A 478 6.79 15.62 -7.86
N ILE A 479 7.44 16.69 -7.40
CA ILE A 479 8.47 17.43 -8.15
C ILE A 479 9.85 16.81 -7.83
N ILE A 480 10.09 15.61 -8.37
CA ILE A 480 11.35 14.84 -8.16
C ILE A 480 12.44 15.26 -9.18
N LYS A 481 12.05 15.81 -10.33
CA LYS A 481 12.99 16.35 -11.34
C LYS A 481 12.74 17.84 -11.55
N ARG A 482 13.83 18.60 -11.69
CA ARG A 482 13.78 20.02 -12.07
C ARG A 482 13.12 20.10 -13.44
N ARG A 483 11.91 20.67 -13.53
CA ARG A 483 11.29 21.00 -14.81
C ARG A 483 12.18 22.06 -15.46
N HIS A 484 12.87 21.71 -16.54
CA HIS A 484 13.40 22.74 -17.43
C HIS A 484 12.19 23.54 -17.92
N LYS A 485 12.13 24.82 -17.56
CA LYS A 485 11.21 25.77 -18.18
C LYS A 485 11.61 25.87 -19.65
N HIS A 486 10.69 25.54 -20.55
CA HIS A 486 10.71 26.05 -21.91
C HIS A 486 10.30 27.52 -21.89
#